data_AF-A0A183DAT6-F1
#
_entry.id   AF-A0A183DAT6-F1
#
_cell.length_a   1.000
_cell.length_b   1.000
_cell.length_c   1.000
_cell.angle_alpha   90.00
_cell.angle_beta   90.00
_cell.angle_gamma   90.00
#
_symmetry.space_group_name_H-M   'P 1'
#
loop_
_entity.id
_entity.type
_entity.pdbx_description
1 polymer ?
#
loop_
_entity_poly.entity_id
_entity_poly.type
_entity_poly.pdbx_seq_one_letter_code
_entity_poly.pdbx_strand_id
1 'polypeptide(L)'
;LASETQIPDKELKRSLLSLAMGKTTQRILCRRGHGREIENTDEFWVNDAFTSKLTRIKIQMVSGRAEAEPERKETRSRIDEDRKHEVEAAVVRVMKARKKLLHNVLVAEVTQQLKHRFMPNPQLIKKRIESLIERDYLARDKNDHRCYEYVA
;
A
#
# COMPACT_ATOMS: atom_id res chain seq x y z
N LEU A 1 -11.23 31.60 -0.10
CA LEU A 1 -10.05 30.71 0.08
C LEU A 1 -10.00 29.53 -0.88
N ALA A 2 -10.88 28.52 -0.81
CA ALA A 2 -10.77 27.33 -1.69
C ALA A 2 -10.82 27.65 -3.20
N SER A 3 -11.67 28.60 -3.59
CA SER A 3 -11.77 29.10 -4.98
C SER A 3 -10.56 29.91 -5.45
N GLU A 4 -9.85 30.57 -4.52
CA GLU A 4 -8.74 31.47 -4.82
C GLU A 4 -7.41 30.74 -4.83
N THR A 5 -7.22 29.78 -3.91
CA THR A 5 -5.97 29.04 -3.79
C THR A 5 -5.86 27.89 -4.77
N GLN A 6 -6.99 27.41 -5.31
CA GLN A 6 -7.06 26.22 -6.18
C GLN A 6 -6.42 24.97 -5.54
N ILE A 7 -6.32 24.95 -4.21
CA ILE A 7 -5.80 23.81 -3.44
C ILE A 7 -6.97 22.84 -3.19
N PRO A 8 -6.81 21.52 -3.42
CA PRO A 8 -7.84 20.53 -3.11
C PRO A 8 -8.28 20.62 -1.64
N ASP A 9 -9.59 20.51 -1.38
CA ASP A 9 -10.19 20.74 -0.05
C ASP A 9 -9.46 19.99 1.09
N LYS A 10 -9.11 18.72 0.85
CA LYS A 10 -8.37 17.89 1.80
C LYS A 10 -6.99 18.45 2.14
N GLU A 11 -6.26 18.92 1.14
CA GLU A 11 -4.92 19.50 1.33
C GLU A 11 -5.00 20.89 1.94
N LEU A 12 -6.03 21.66 1.57
CA LEU A 12 -6.29 22.97 2.12
C LEU A 12 -6.58 22.88 3.62
N LYS A 13 -7.49 21.98 4.03
CA LYS A 13 -7.78 21.70 5.45
C LYS A 13 -6.53 21.27 6.22
N ARG A 14 -5.72 20.37 5.66
CA ARG A 14 -4.45 19.94 6.29
C ARG A 14 -3.47 21.11 6.47
N SER A 15 -3.38 21.97 5.47
CA SER A 15 -2.49 23.14 5.50
C SER A 15 -2.97 24.13 6.56
N LEU A 16 -4.25 24.48 6.57
CA LEU A 16 -4.86 25.36 7.56
C LEU A 16 -4.72 24.82 8.99
N LEU A 17 -4.89 23.52 9.21
CA LEU A 17 -4.65 22.89 10.52
C LEU A 17 -3.20 23.10 10.99
N SER A 18 -2.23 22.98 10.08
CA SER A 18 -0.81 23.17 10.40
C SER A 18 -0.49 24.61 10.80
N LEU A 19 -1.15 25.57 10.15
CA LEU A 19 -0.94 27.00 10.37
C LEU A 19 -1.69 27.55 11.59
N ALA A 20 -2.86 27.00 11.91
CA ALA A 20 -3.73 27.51 12.97
C ALA A 20 -3.69 26.68 14.27
N MET A 21 -3.48 25.36 14.17
CA MET A 21 -3.63 24.42 15.30
C MET A 21 -2.34 23.70 15.68
N GLY A 22 -1.20 24.06 15.08
CA GLY A 22 0.13 23.54 15.43
C GLY A 22 0.62 23.96 16.82
N LYS A 23 1.93 23.87 17.07
CA LYS A 23 2.55 24.39 18.31
C LYS A 23 2.32 25.89 18.39
N THR A 24 2.05 26.44 19.58
CA THR A 24 1.79 27.89 19.76
C THR A 24 2.91 28.77 19.17
N THR A 25 4.16 28.32 19.25
CA THR A 25 5.34 28.97 18.66
C THR A 25 5.42 28.90 17.13
N GLN A 26 4.42 28.31 16.47
CA GLN A 26 4.32 28.11 15.02
C GLN A 26 2.93 28.50 14.47
N ARG A 27 2.00 28.98 15.33
CA ARG A 27 0.64 29.36 14.93
C ARG A 27 0.63 30.74 14.31
N ILE A 28 0.74 30.79 12.99
CA ILE A 28 0.69 32.04 12.23
C ILE A 28 -0.74 32.46 11.87
N LEU A 29 -1.70 31.54 11.95
CA LEU A 29 -3.12 31.83 11.77
C LEU A 29 -3.89 31.65 13.08
N CYS A 30 -4.92 32.47 13.25
CA CYS A 30 -5.98 32.26 14.21
C CYS A 30 -7.19 31.62 13.52
N ARG A 31 -8.01 30.91 14.28
CA ARG A 31 -9.23 30.23 13.80
C ARG A 31 -10.41 30.57 14.69
N ARG A 32 -11.55 30.91 14.09
CA ARG A 32 -12.86 30.95 14.72
C ARG A 32 -13.62 29.70 14.29
N GLY A 33 -13.64 28.72 15.19
CA GLY A 33 -14.19 27.39 14.95
C GLY A 33 -14.01 26.52 16.19
N HIS A 34 -14.82 25.46 16.30
CA HIS A 34 -14.77 24.53 17.43
C HIS A 34 -14.27 23.15 16.99
N GLY A 35 -13.56 22.46 17.88
CA GLY A 35 -13.13 21.07 17.63
C GLY A 35 -11.79 20.91 16.92
N ARG A 36 -11.49 19.66 16.53
CA ARG A 36 -10.20 19.24 15.94
C ARG A 36 -10.18 19.26 14.41
N GLU A 37 -11.34 19.24 13.79
CA GLU A 37 -11.51 19.24 12.34
C GLU A 37 -11.87 20.64 11.86
N ILE A 38 -11.59 20.94 10.58
CA ILE A 38 -11.94 22.21 9.96
C ILE A 38 -13.27 22.06 9.23
N GLU A 39 -14.23 22.88 9.61
CA GLU A 39 -15.54 23.01 8.98
C GLU A 39 -15.52 24.11 7.93
N ASN A 40 -16.44 24.05 6.96
CA ASN A 40 -16.51 25.04 5.88
C ASN A 40 -16.98 26.42 6.36
N THR A 41 -17.52 26.49 7.59
CA THR A 41 -17.96 27.70 8.29
C THR A 41 -16.84 28.35 9.11
N ASP A 42 -15.68 27.69 9.23
CA ASP A 42 -14.56 28.23 9.99
C ASP A 42 -13.95 29.45 9.29
N GLU A 43 -13.60 30.44 10.09
CA GLU A 43 -12.90 31.62 9.63
C GLU A 43 -11.46 31.63 10.13
N PHE A 44 -10.54 32.07 9.27
CA PHE A 44 -9.12 32.15 9.55
C PHE A 44 -8.62 33.56 9.28
N TRP A 45 -7.71 34.05 10.12
CA TRP A 45 -7.03 35.33 9.94
C TRP A 45 -5.59 35.25 10.45
N VAL A 46 -4.78 36.24 10.07
CA VAL A 46 -3.37 36.32 10.49
C VAL A 46 -3.28 36.59 12.00
N ASN A 47 -2.40 35.87 12.68
CA ASN A 47 -2.14 36.07 14.10
C ASN A 47 -1.13 37.21 14.31
N ASP A 48 -1.62 38.45 14.44
CA ASP A 48 -0.76 39.62 14.66
C ASP A 48 -0.04 39.61 16.03
N ALA A 49 -0.48 38.77 16.97
CA ALA A 49 0.16 38.59 18.27
C ALA A 49 1.28 37.52 18.23
N PHE A 50 1.57 36.94 17.06
CA PHE A 50 2.59 35.92 16.92
C PHE A 50 3.99 36.49 17.19
N THR A 51 4.75 35.82 18.07
CA THR A 51 6.15 36.16 18.36
C THR A 51 7.03 34.91 18.36
N SER A 52 8.27 35.05 17.90
CA SER A 52 9.25 33.97 17.86
C SER A 52 10.65 34.50 18.14
N LYS A 53 11.43 33.74 18.91
CA LYS A 53 12.86 34.01 19.14
C LYS A 53 13.73 33.69 17.91
N LEU A 54 13.20 32.92 16.96
CA LEU A 54 13.87 32.49 15.74
C LEU A 54 13.36 33.30 14.54
N THR A 55 14.28 33.76 13.70
CA THR A 55 13.98 34.42 12.42
C THR A 55 13.46 33.45 11.36
N ARG A 56 13.86 32.17 11.43
CA ARG A 56 13.36 31.10 10.57
C ARG A 56 12.54 30.12 11.39
N ILE A 57 11.23 30.12 11.17
CA ILE A 57 10.29 29.19 11.82
C ILE A 57 9.94 28.08 10.84
N LYS A 58 10.28 26.84 11.20
CA LYS A 58 9.83 25.67 10.44
C LYS A 58 8.41 25.31 10.89
N ILE A 59 7.44 25.52 10.02
CA ILE A 59 6.08 25.04 10.23
C ILE A 59 6.10 23.54 9.92
N GLN A 60 5.87 22.73 10.96
CA GLN A 60 5.73 21.31 10.77
C GLN A 60 4.33 21.05 10.20
N MET A 61 4.27 20.58 8.95
CA MET A 61 3.02 20.10 8.39
C MET A 61 2.46 19.03 9.31
N VAL A 62 1.18 19.14 9.65
CA VAL A 62 0.41 18.07 10.27
C VAL A 62 0.41 16.94 9.25
N SER A 63 1.42 16.07 9.37
CA SER A 63 1.40 14.78 8.72
C SER A 63 0.17 14.09 9.27
N GLY A 64 -0.82 13.83 8.42
CA GLY A 64 -1.77 12.77 8.73
C GLY A 64 -0.92 11.58 9.18
N ARG A 65 -1.13 11.11 10.41
CA ARG A 65 -0.70 9.75 10.72
C ARG A 65 -1.34 8.89 9.64
N ALA A 66 -0.50 8.21 8.88
CA ALA A 66 -0.80 7.49 7.65
C ALA A 66 -0.88 8.38 6.40
N GLU A 67 -0.12 8.00 5.37
CA GLU A 67 -0.59 8.00 3.97
C GLU A 67 -2.12 7.82 3.96
N ALA A 68 -2.84 8.60 3.17
CA ALA A 68 -4.28 8.45 3.11
C ALA A 68 -4.62 6.96 2.94
N GLU A 69 -5.46 6.38 3.80
CA GLU A 69 -5.89 4.98 3.70
C GLU A 69 -6.12 4.49 2.26
N PRO A 70 -6.72 5.28 1.33
CA PRO A 70 -6.82 4.88 -0.07
C PRO A 70 -5.48 4.67 -0.78
N GLU A 71 -4.51 5.58 -0.65
CA GLU A 71 -3.20 5.50 -1.32
C GLU A 71 -2.38 4.31 -0.81
N ARG A 72 -2.43 4.07 0.51
CA ARG A 72 -1.77 2.93 1.15
C ARG A 72 -2.41 1.61 0.72
N LYS A 73 -3.73 1.58 0.59
CA LYS A 73 -4.49 0.41 0.11
C LYS A 73 -4.18 0.11 -1.35
N GLU A 74 -4.11 1.13 -2.20
CA GLU A 74 -3.76 0.96 -3.61
C GLU A 74 -2.34 0.42 -3.77
N THR A 75 -1.37 1.01 -3.06
CA THR A 75 0.03 0.54 -3.07
C THR A 75 0.14 -0.91 -2.62
N ARG A 76 -0.56 -1.29 -1.55
CA ARG A 76 -0.59 -2.66 -1.06
C ARG A 76 -1.23 -3.62 -2.08
N SER A 77 -2.30 -3.20 -2.75
CA SER A 77 -2.95 -3.99 -3.80
C SER A 77 -2.00 -4.26 -4.96
N ARG A 78 -1.24 -3.25 -5.40
CA ARG A 78 -0.24 -3.42 -6.47
C ARG A 78 0.84 -4.44 -6.08
N ILE A 79 1.36 -4.34 -4.86
CA ILE A 79 2.34 -5.30 -4.32
C ILE A 79 1.77 -6.73 -4.29
N ASP A 80 0.50 -6.87 -3.90
CA ASP A 80 -0.14 -8.19 -3.83
C ASP A 80 -0.38 -8.79 -5.23
N GLU A 81 -0.67 -7.97 -6.25
CA GLU A 81 -0.70 -8.44 -7.65
C GLU A 81 0.68 -8.87 -8.13
N ASP A 82 1.73 -8.07 -7.89
CA ASP A 82 3.10 -8.43 -8.30
C ASP A 82 3.55 -9.76 -7.69
N ARG A 83 3.20 -10.00 -6.41
CA ARG A 83 3.47 -11.27 -5.73
C ARG A 83 2.76 -12.45 -6.38
N LYS A 84 1.56 -12.28 -6.95
CA LYS A 84 0.88 -13.37 -7.67
C LYS A 84 1.67 -13.76 -8.92
N HIS A 85 2.15 -12.79 -9.68
CA HIS A 85 2.95 -13.01 -10.89
C HIS A 85 4.28 -13.69 -10.55
N GLU A 86 4.96 -13.26 -9.49
CA GLU A 86 6.21 -13.87 -9.03
C GLU A 86 6.03 -15.34 -8.59
N VAL A 87 4.94 -15.64 -7.88
CA VAL A 87 4.61 -17.01 -7.49
C VAL A 87 4.34 -17.88 -8.72
N GLU A 88 3.57 -17.39 -9.66
CA GLU A 88 3.25 -18.11 -10.88
C GLU A 88 4.51 -18.41 -11.71
N ALA A 89 5.37 -17.42 -11.91
CA ALA A 89 6.64 -17.57 -12.60
C ALA A 89 7.55 -18.59 -11.89
N ALA A 90 7.56 -18.60 -10.55
CA ALA A 90 8.31 -19.59 -9.78
C ALA A 90 7.78 -21.01 -9.97
N VAL A 91 6.45 -21.21 -9.94
CA VAL A 91 5.82 -22.51 -10.20
C VAL A 91 6.21 -23.02 -11.60
N VAL A 92 6.10 -22.18 -12.63
CA VAL A 92 6.48 -22.55 -14.01
C VAL A 92 7.96 -22.90 -14.11
N ARG A 93 8.86 -22.14 -13.50
CA ARG A 93 10.31 -22.45 -13.50
C ARG A 93 10.62 -23.81 -12.88
N VAL A 94 10.02 -24.11 -11.72
CA VAL A 94 10.20 -25.38 -11.01
C VAL A 94 9.65 -26.54 -11.86
N MET A 95 8.39 -26.43 -12.30
CA MET A 95 7.72 -27.49 -13.06
C MET A 95 8.36 -27.74 -14.43
N LYS A 96 8.82 -26.69 -15.12
CA LYS A 96 9.52 -26.83 -16.40
C LYS A 96 10.82 -27.63 -16.27
N ALA A 97 11.54 -27.47 -15.15
CA ALA A 97 12.80 -28.17 -14.87
C ALA A 97 12.58 -29.61 -14.40
N ARG A 98 11.57 -29.84 -13.57
CA ARG A 98 11.32 -31.16 -12.93
C ARG A 98 10.38 -32.06 -13.72
N LYS A 99 9.57 -31.49 -14.62
CA LYS A 99 8.52 -32.12 -15.44
C LYS A 99 7.35 -32.73 -14.66
N LYS A 100 7.61 -33.39 -13.54
CA LYS A 100 6.61 -34.03 -12.69
C LYS A 100 6.96 -33.87 -11.23
N LEU A 101 6.00 -33.48 -10.40
CA LEU A 101 6.26 -33.25 -8.98
C LEU A 101 5.01 -33.41 -8.11
N LEU A 102 5.23 -33.91 -6.88
CA LEU A 102 4.19 -33.94 -5.85
C LEU A 102 3.91 -32.55 -5.30
N HIS A 103 2.64 -32.28 -4.95
CA HIS A 103 2.15 -30.99 -4.46
C HIS A 103 3.00 -30.44 -3.30
N ASN A 104 3.25 -31.24 -2.27
CA ASN A 104 4.00 -30.80 -1.10
C ASN A 104 5.44 -30.42 -1.45
N VAL A 105 6.07 -31.16 -2.37
CA VAL A 105 7.43 -30.89 -2.84
C VAL A 105 7.44 -29.61 -3.68
N LEU A 106 6.41 -29.38 -4.50
CA LEU A 106 6.30 -28.20 -5.36
C LEU A 106 6.14 -26.94 -4.51
N VAL A 107 5.25 -26.99 -3.52
CA VAL A 107 5.05 -25.90 -2.56
C VAL A 107 6.35 -25.59 -1.82
N ALA A 108 7.10 -26.61 -1.40
CA ALA A 108 8.38 -26.42 -0.72
C ALA A 108 9.45 -25.79 -1.64
N GLU A 109 9.62 -26.28 -2.88
CA GLU A 109 10.59 -25.74 -3.84
C GLU A 109 10.26 -24.28 -4.22
N VAL A 110 8.97 -23.97 -4.47
CA VAL A 110 8.52 -22.61 -4.78
C VAL A 110 8.76 -21.66 -3.59
N THR A 111 8.44 -22.11 -2.37
CA THR A 111 8.68 -21.33 -1.15
C THR A 111 10.17 -21.04 -0.97
N GLN A 112 11.02 -22.05 -1.17
CA GLN A 112 12.47 -21.93 -1.08
C GLN A 112 13.03 -20.97 -2.14
N GLN A 113 12.48 -20.96 -3.35
CA GLN A 113 12.92 -20.05 -4.42
C GLN A 113 12.55 -18.59 -4.10
N LEU A 114 11.36 -18.36 -3.53
CA LEU A 114 10.84 -17.00 -3.29
C LEU A 114 11.26 -16.38 -1.96
N LYS A 115 11.74 -17.18 -0.99
CA LYS A 115 12.05 -16.74 0.38
C LYS A 115 12.95 -15.50 0.49
N HIS A 116 13.82 -15.28 -0.50
CA HIS A 116 14.74 -14.13 -0.52
C HIS A 116 14.02 -12.81 -0.84
N ARG A 117 12.84 -12.87 -1.47
CA ARG A 117 11.99 -11.71 -1.79
C ARG A 117 10.86 -11.56 -0.79
N PHE A 118 10.16 -12.64 -0.50
CA PHE A 118 9.06 -12.70 0.46
C PHE A 118 8.74 -14.14 0.86
N MET A 119 8.00 -14.31 1.95
CA MET A 119 7.47 -15.62 2.35
C MET A 119 6.09 -15.83 1.71
N PRO A 120 5.96 -16.63 0.63
CA PRO A 120 4.66 -16.87 0.00
C PRO A 120 3.74 -17.66 0.92
N ASN A 121 2.46 -17.29 0.93
CA ASN A 121 1.42 -18.04 1.61
C ASN A 121 1.13 -19.35 0.81
N PRO A 122 1.13 -20.55 1.41
CA PRO A 122 0.84 -21.81 0.71
C PRO A 122 -0.50 -21.80 -0.05
N GLN A 123 -1.52 -21.13 0.48
CA GLN A 123 -2.82 -20.96 -0.18
C GLN A 123 -2.71 -20.14 -1.48
N LEU A 124 -1.80 -19.17 -1.54
CA LEU A 124 -1.53 -18.39 -2.76
C LEU A 124 -0.88 -19.28 -3.83
N ILE A 125 0.11 -20.08 -3.45
CA ILE A 125 0.77 -21.04 -4.35
C ILE A 125 -0.27 -22.01 -4.93
N LYS A 126 -1.12 -22.58 -4.08
CA LYS A 126 -2.21 -23.47 -4.53
C LYS A 126 -3.12 -22.79 -5.55
N LYS A 127 -3.58 -21.56 -5.27
CA LYS A 127 -4.42 -20.80 -6.22
C LYS A 127 -3.72 -20.53 -7.56
N ARG A 128 -2.40 -20.33 -7.57
CA ARG A 128 -1.64 -20.15 -8.82
C ARG A 128 -1.46 -21.46 -9.58
N ILE A 129 -1.28 -22.59 -8.89
CA ILE A 129 -1.26 -23.90 -9.53
C ILE A 129 -2.59 -24.19 -10.24
N GLU A 130 -3.75 -23.98 -9.59
CA GLU A 130 -5.05 -24.18 -10.25
C GLU A 130 -5.21 -23.29 -11.49
N SER A 131 -4.82 -22.00 -11.40
CA SER A 131 -4.86 -21.09 -12.54
C SER A 131 -3.91 -21.47 -13.68
N LEU A 132 -2.80 -22.16 -13.38
CA LEU A 132 -1.90 -22.71 -14.40
C LEU A 132 -2.44 -24.00 -15.03
N ILE A 133 -3.26 -24.76 -14.29
CA ILE A 133 -3.98 -25.90 -14.84
C ILE A 133 -5.10 -25.43 -15.78
N GLU A 134 -5.87 -24.42 -15.38
CA GLU A 134 -6.93 -23.81 -16.22
C GLU A 134 -6.41 -23.22 -17.54
N ARG A 135 -5.12 -22.89 -17.60
CA ARG A 135 -4.45 -22.35 -18.79
C ARG A 135 -3.57 -23.37 -19.52
N ASP A 136 -3.72 -24.65 -19.20
CA ASP A 136 -2.99 -25.76 -19.83
C ASP A 136 -1.46 -25.64 -19.75
N TYR A 137 -0.92 -25.03 -18.69
CA TYR A 137 0.52 -25.06 -18.39
C TYR A 137 0.90 -26.28 -17.54
N LEU A 138 -0.03 -26.71 -16.69
CA LEU A 138 0.11 -27.86 -15.81
C LEU A 138 -1.08 -28.80 -15.96
N ALA A 139 -0.88 -30.09 -15.72
CA ALA A 139 -1.95 -31.07 -15.59
C ALA A 139 -1.80 -31.82 -14.27
N ARG A 140 -2.91 -32.38 -13.76
CA ARG A 140 -2.83 -33.39 -12.69
C ARG A 140 -2.50 -34.74 -13.32
N ASP A 141 -1.68 -35.53 -12.63
CA ASP A 141 -1.44 -36.90 -13.04
C ASP A 141 -2.74 -37.71 -13.02
N LYS A 142 -2.87 -38.64 -13.98
CA LYS A 142 -4.09 -39.45 -14.19
C LYS A 142 -4.36 -40.43 -13.04
N ASN A 143 -3.30 -40.87 -12.36
CA ASN A 143 -3.36 -41.89 -11.31
C ASN A 143 -3.26 -41.26 -9.91
N ASP A 144 -2.53 -40.15 -9.75
CA ASP A 144 -2.35 -39.45 -8.48
C ASP A 144 -2.63 -37.94 -8.60
N HIS A 145 -3.77 -37.49 -8.07
CA HIS A 145 -4.19 -36.09 -8.09
C HIS A 145 -3.31 -35.16 -7.25
N ARG A 146 -2.41 -35.72 -6.42
CA ARG A 146 -1.40 -34.98 -5.65
C ARG A 146 -0.14 -34.72 -6.47
N CYS A 147 -0.04 -35.28 -7.67
CA CYS A 147 1.08 -35.10 -8.57
C CYS A 147 0.66 -34.19 -9.74
N TYR A 148 1.57 -33.29 -10.11
CA TYR A 148 1.40 -32.38 -11.25
C TYR A 148 2.42 -32.69 -12.32
N GLU A 149 2.04 -32.46 -13.57
CA GLU A 149 2.86 -32.61 -14.76
C GLU A 149 2.91 -31.28 -15.52
N TYR A 150 4.07 -30.94 -16.08
CA TYR A 150 4.23 -29.78 -16.95
C TYR A 150 3.87 -30.14 -18.38
N VAL A 151 2.95 -29.39 -19.00
CA VAL A 151 2.33 -29.76 -20.30
C VAL A 151 2.46 -28.67 -21.39
N ALA A 152 3.12 -27.56 -21.07
CA ALA A 152 3.44 -26.47 -22.00
C ALA A 152 4.84 -26.58 -22.64
#